data_AF-S0KDM5-F1
#
_entry.id   AF-S0KDM5-F1
#
_cell.length_a   1.000
_cell.length_b   1.000
_cell.length_c   1.000
_cell.angle_alpha   90.00
_cell.angle_beta   90.00
_cell.angle_gamma   90.00
#
_symmetry.space_group_name_H-M   'P 1'
#
loop_
_entity.id
_entity.type
_entity.pdbx_description
1 polymer ?
#
loop_
_entity_poly.entity_id
_entity_poly.type
_entity_poly.pdbx_seq_one_letter_code
_entity_poly.pdbx_strand_id
1 'polypeptide(L)'
;MSYTFNREFALAANEGSSQKAQNLYVIAHETANPTATGRNEATFMKRNWRNAYTQFIIGDGGIIYLIGEPGYVAYGALSANPYSPVQIELQHTKDKTMFQKNYAAYIWLIRWACNKYNIPKTLDAGKAGTKGVKSHKWVSDNIEGDHQDPYSYLASMGINKAQFAKDIANGVNQSVNTTNNTRKRQTVNVYWFTYGSSGHKAVIDYCKKYGWSYKEERNKNSVKIKIGTFNQNSDNKFALEKWLANKNYNYDVTI
;
A
#
# COMPACT_ATOMS: atom_id res chain seq x y z
N MET A 1 -1.39 13.43 -5.25
CA MET A 1 -2.27 12.88 -4.19
C MET A 1 -1.89 13.54 -2.88
N SER A 2 -2.87 14.02 -2.12
CA SER A 2 -2.69 14.57 -0.77
C SER A 2 -3.44 13.69 0.22
N TYR A 3 -2.83 13.43 1.37
CA TYR A 3 -3.50 12.73 2.49
C TYR A 3 -3.74 13.73 3.62
N THR A 4 -4.75 13.42 4.43
CA THR A 4 -5.07 14.16 5.66
C THR A 4 -4.79 13.28 6.87
N PHE A 5 -4.56 13.91 8.03
CA PHE A 5 -4.33 13.19 9.27
C PHE A 5 -5.64 13.04 10.04
N ASN A 6 -6.02 11.81 10.33
CA ASN A 6 -7.06 11.52 11.30
C ASN A 6 -6.47 11.72 12.71
N ARG A 7 -7.06 12.65 13.48
CA ARG A 7 -6.58 13.06 14.81
C ARG A 7 -7.33 12.42 15.97
N GLU A 8 -8.22 11.48 15.69
CA GLU A 8 -9.04 10.81 16.70
C GLU A 8 -8.22 10.16 17.82
N PHE A 9 -7.02 9.65 17.50
CA PHE A 9 -6.13 8.98 18.44
C PHE A 9 -4.95 9.83 18.87
N ALA A 10 -4.97 11.14 18.60
CA ALA A 10 -3.89 12.03 18.96
C ALA A 10 -3.70 12.05 20.49
N LEU A 11 -2.46 11.97 20.95
CA LEU A 11 -2.09 12.20 22.33
C LEU A 11 -2.48 13.62 22.76
N ALA A 12 -2.99 13.76 23.99
CA ALA A 12 -3.34 15.06 24.54
C ALA A 12 -2.07 15.87 24.85
N ALA A 13 -2.21 17.17 25.12
CA ALA A 13 -1.07 18.06 25.38
C ALA A 13 -0.17 17.63 26.55
N ASN A 14 -0.69 16.84 27.49
CA ASN A 14 0.02 16.28 28.64
C ASN A 14 0.38 14.80 28.47
N GLU A 15 0.29 14.26 27.25
CA GLU A 15 0.63 12.88 26.92
C GLU A 15 1.73 12.82 25.86
N GLY A 16 2.54 11.75 25.91
CA GLY A 16 3.75 11.64 25.10
C GLY A 16 4.91 12.45 25.68
N SER A 17 6.00 12.51 24.92
CA SER A 17 7.23 13.17 25.33
C SER A 17 7.17 14.68 25.07
N SER A 18 7.59 15.48 26.05
CA SER A 18 7.85 16.92 25.87
C SER A 18 9.23 17.20 25.24
N GLN A 19 10.08 16.18 25.11
CA GLN A 19 11.42 16.32 24.52
C GLN A 19 11.34 16.45 23.00
N LYS A 20 12.00 17.48 22.44
CA LYS A 20 12.18 17.62 20.99
C LYS A 20 13.15 16.56 20.46
N ALA A 21 12.79 15.92 19.37
CA ALA A 21 13.68 15.01 18.66
C ALA A 21 14.62 15.78 17.73
N GLN A 22 15.83 15.27 17.52
CA GLN A 22 16.72 15.76 16.47
C GLN A 22 16.25 15.28 15.10
N ASN A 23 16.40 16.11 14.07
CA ASN A 23 15.97 15.78 12.70
C ASN A 23 17.02 14.92 11.97
N LEU A 24 17.27 13.69 12.46
CA LEU A 24 18.16 12.76 11.78
C LEU A 24 17.40 11.69 11.00
N TYR A 25 16.38 11.08 11.61
CA TYR A 25 15.75 9.87 11.07
C TYR A 25 14.25 10.00 10.89
N VAL A 26 13.73 9.51 9.77
CA VAL A 26 12.33 9.04 9.70
C VAL A 26 12.39 7.53 9.84
N ILE A 27 11.74 6.96 10.86
CA ILE A 27 11.81 5.52 11.11
C ILE A 27 10.56 4.81 10.59
N ALA A 28 10.80 3.78 9.79
CA ALA A 28 9.82 2.98 9.09
C ALA A 28 9.61 1.64 9.83
N HIS A 29 8.41 1.45 10.37
CA HIS A 29 7.98 0.27 11.11
C HIS A 29 6.85 -0.50 10.41
N GLU A 30 6.59 -1.72 10.89
CA GLU A 30 5.42 -2.54 10.61
C GLU A 30 4.88 -3.14 11.92
N THR A 31 3.56 -3.12 12.07
CA THR A 31 2.84 -3.50 13.31
C THR A 31 3.05 -4.95 13.79
N ALA A 32 3.50 -5.86 12.92
CA ALA A 32 3.66 -7.29 13.15
C ALA A 32 2.38 -8.00 13.63
N ASN A 33 1.21 -7.39 13.45
CA ASN A 33 -0.06 -7.90 13.93
C ASN A 33 -1.02 -8.21 12.76
N PRO A 34 -1.04 -9.45 12.25
CA PRO A 34 -1.80 -9.81 11.05
C PRO A 34 -3.32 -9.78 11.19
N THR A 35 -3.83 -9.49 12.38
CA THR A 35 -5.26 -9.53 12.71
C THR A 35 -5.87 -8.17 13.04
N ALA A 36 -5.05 -7.17 13.35
CA ALA A 36 -5.53 -5.85 13.73
C ALA A 36 -5.73 -4.93 12.52
N THR A 37 -6.79 -4.12 12.60
CA THR A 37 -6.99 -2.96 11.71
C THR A 37 -6.04 -1.83 12.10
N GLY A 38 -5.81 -0.87 11.20
CA GLY A 38 -5.01 0.31 11.52
C GLY A 38 -5.61 1.10 12.68
N ARG A 39 -6.94 1.19 12.72
CA ARG A 39 -7.70 1.79 13.82
C ARG A 39 -7.49 1.06 15.15
N ASN A 40 -7.49 -0.28 15.15
CA ASN A 40 -7.28 -1.06 16.38
C ASN A 40 -5.88 -0.83 16.94
N GLU A 41 -4.86 -0.83 16.08
CA GLU A 41 -3.50 -0.47 16.46
C GLU A 41 -3.43 0.95 17.03
N ALA A 42 -4.07 1.94 16.38
CA ALA A 42 -4.06 3.32 16.86
C ALA A 42 -4.78 3.48 18.20
N THR A 43 -5.88 2.76 18.39
CA THR A 43 -6.61 2.71 19.67
C THR A 43 -5.73 2.10 20.77
N PHE A 44 -5.07 0.98 20.48
CA PHE A 44 -4.20 0.30 21.43
C PHE A 44 -2.99 1.17 21.80
N MET A 45 -2.33 1.76 20.81
CA MET A 45 -1.17 2.62 21.01
C MET A 45 -1.52 3.86 21.83
N LYS A 46 -2.65 4.53 21.52
CA LYS A 46 -3.16 5.65 22.32
C LYS A 46 -3.43 5.24 23.77
N ARG A 47 -4.00 4.07 24.03
CA ARG A 47 -4.25 3.60 25.40
C ARG A 47 -2.96 3.24 26.15
N ASN A 48 -1.94 2.75 25.45
CA ASN A 48 -0.72 2.20 26.03
C ASN A 48 0.53 3.07 25.81
N TRP A 49 0.36 4.35 25.47
CA TRP A 49 1.46 5.22 25.02
C TRP A 49 2.63 5.32 26.00
N ARG A 50 2.37 5.16 27.31
CA ARG A 50 3.42 5.20 28.35
C ARG A 50 4.43 4.06 28.20
N ASN A 51 4.06 2.97 27.54
CA ASN A 51 4.95 1.86 27.25
C ASN A 51 5.68 2.07 25.91
N ALA A 52 4.91 2.22 24.82
CA ALA A 52 5.46 2.47 23.48
C ALA A 52 4.44 3.23 22.62
N TYR A 53 4.92 4.13 21.76
CA TYR A 53 4.14 4.74 20.70
C TYR A 53 5.03 5.31 19.59
N THR A 54 4.46 5.44 18.39
CA THR A 54 5.02 6.17 17.25
C THR A 54 4.15 7.40 16.94
N GLN A 55 4.61 8.28 16.06
CA GLN A 55 3.80 9.45 15.67
C GLN A 55 2.59 9.04 14.83
N PHE A 56 2.71 8.00 14.02
CA PHE A 56 1.68 7.64 13.06
C PHE A 56 1.48 6.14 12.92
N ILE A 57 0.22 5.75 12.70
CA ILE A 57 -0.16 4.44 12.16
C ILE A 57 -0.88 4.66 10.84
N ILE A 58 -0.56 3.83 9.85
CA ILE A 58 -1.26 3.82 8.56
C ILE A 58 -1.97 2.49 8.40
N GLY A 59 -3.27 2.56 8.12
CA GLY A 59 -4.06 1.36 7.83
C GLY A 59 -5.40 1.67 7.19
N ASP A 60 -6.26 0.65 7.16
CA ASP A 60 -7.66 0.76 6.75
C ASP A 60 -7.85 1.35 5.34
N GLY A 61 -6.93 1.03 4.43
CA GLY A 61 -6.98 1.49 3.05
C GLY A 61 -6.39 2.89 2.83
N GLY A 62 -5.35 3.23 3.59
CA GLY A 62 -4.56 4.47 3.42
C GLY A 62 -4.94 5.60 4.36
N ILE A 63 -5.67 5.32 5.45
CA ILE A 63 -5.93 6.28 6.51
C ILE A 63 -4.66 6.45 7.33
N ILE A 64 -4.30 7.71 7.60
CA ILE A 64 -3.16 8.08 8.44
C ILE A 64 -3.71 8.53 9.80
N TYR A 65 -3.56 7.69 10.80
CA TYR A 65 -3.89 8.02 12.19
C TYR A 65 -2.70 8.71 12.84
N LEU A 66 -2.93 9.90 13.38
CA LEU A 66 -1.97 10.63 14.20
C LEU A 66 -2.11 10.17 15.66
N ILE A 67 -0.98 9.80 16.27
CA ILE A 67 -0.88 9.41 17.68
C ILE A 67 0.00 10.43 18.40
N GLY A 68 1.32 10.33 18.28
CA GLY A 68 2.26 11.30 18.85
C GLY A 68 2.45 12.56 18.01
N GLU A 69 2.78 13.68 18.63
CA GLU A 69 3.09 14.91 17.90
C GLU A 69 4.42 14.80 17.11
N PRO A 70 4.42 15.06 15.79
CA PRO A 70 5.64 15.06 14.98
C PRO A 70 6.64 16.12 15.44
N GLY A 71 7.92 15.74 15.54
CA GLY A 71 9.01 16.61 16.01
C GLY A 71 9.35 16.43 17.49
N TYR A 72 8.56 15.64 18.21
CA TYR A 72 8.86 15.20 19.58
C TYR A 72 9.27 13.74 19.60
N VAL A 73 10.00 13.36 20.64
CA VAL A 73 10.43 11.97 20.84
C VAL A 73 9.21 11.05 20.92
N ALA A 74 9.25 9.93 20.20
CA ALA A 74 8.35 8.78 20.35
C ALA A 74 9.11 7.63 21.05
N TYR A 75 8.40 6.58 21.47
CA TYR A 75 8.96 5.44 22.20
C TYR A 75 8.90 4.13 21.40
N GLY A 76 9.12 4.19 20.08
CA GLY A 76 9.00 3.03 19.19
C GLY A 76 10.31 2.42 18.70
N ALA A 77 11.46 3.04 18.96
CA ALA A 77 12.75 2.67 18.36
C ALA A 77 13.95 2.80 19.32
N LEU A 78 13.78 2.46 20.60
CA LEU A 78 14.87 2.35 21.60
C LEU A 78 15.81 3.58 21.61
N SER A 79 17.13 3.38 21.59
CA SER A 79 18.12 4.47 21.56
C SER A 79 18.06 5.37 20.31
N ALA A 80 17.30 5.01 19.27
CA ALA A 80 17.07 5.88 18.11
C ALA A 80 15.97 6.93 18.36
N ASN A 81 15.16 6.77 19.41
CA ASN A 81 14.02 7.64 19.75
C ASN A 81 14.36 9.15 19.77
N PRO A 82 15.46 9.61 20.41
CA PRO A 82 15.80 11.03 20.44
C PRO A 82 16.16 11.65 19.08
N TYR A 83 16.39 10.82 18.05
CA TYR A 83 16.90 11.22 16.75
C TYR A 83 15.86 11.12 15.63
N SER A 84 14.62 10.79 15.98
CA SER A 84 13.55 10.63 15.01
C SER A 84 12.36 11.55 15.32
N PRO A 85 12.16 12.63 14.54
CA PRO A 85 10.95 13.44 14.67
C PRO A 85 9.68 12.73 14.20
N VAL A 86 9.81 11.63 13.45
CA VAL A 86 8.69 10.87 12.90
C VAL A 86 9.04 9.38 12.82
N GLN A 87 8.28 8.57 13.56
CA GLN A 87 8.20 7.12 13.44
C GLN A 87 6.82 6.73 12.89
N ILE A 88 6.76 5.75 11.99
CA ILE A 88 5.51 5.38 11.28
C ILE A 88 5.34 3.87 11.27
N GLU A 89 4.22 3.40 11.79
CA GLU A 89 3.75 2.02 11.70
C GLU A 89 2.90 1.79 10.44
N LEU A 90 3.20 0.72 9.69
CA LEU A 90 2.36 0.21 8.61
C LEU A 90 1.54 -0.97 9.11
N GLN A 91 0.21 -0.91 8.96
CA GLN A 91 -0.69 -2.01 9.31
C GLN A 91 -0.32 -3.30 8.54
N HIS A 92 -0.15 -4.39 9.28
CA HIS A 92 -0.13 -5.73 8.71
C HIS A 92 -1.50 -6.08 8.16
N THR A 93 -1.55 -6.46 6.89
CA THR A 93 -2.74 -7.05 6.28
C THR A 93 -2.30 -8.17 5.36
N LYS A 94 -3.21 -9.09 5.02
CA LYS A 94 -3.02 -10.09 3.94
C LYS A 94 -3.71 -9.68 2.64
N ASP A 95 -4.55 -8.65 2.69
CA ASP A 95 -5.25 -8.10 1.53
C ASP A 95 -4.31 -7.21 0.71
N LYS A 96 -3.95 -7.66 -0.49
CA LYS A 96 -3.04 -6.94 -1.39
C LYS A 96 -3.61 -5.60 -1.85
N THR A 97 -4.92 -5.49 -2.04
CA THR A 97 -5.56 -4.23 -2.46
C THR A 97 -5.54 -3.22 -1.31
N MET A 98 -5.79 -3.67 -0.08
CA MET A 98 -5.65 -2.83 1.10
C MET A 98 -4.20 -2.40 1.32
N PHE A 99 -3.26 -3.35 1.19
CA PHE A 99 -1.82 -3.08 1.28
C PHE A 99 -1.39 -2.01 0.28
N GLN A 100 -1.80 -2.08 -0.99
CA GLN A 100 -1.42 -1.08 -1.99
C GLN A 100 -1.83 0.34 -1.59
N LYS A 101 -3.03 0.51 -1.02
CA LYS A 101 -3.50 1.81 -0.53
C LYS A 101 -2.73 2.27 0.72
N ASN A 102 -2.51 1.36 1.67
CA ASN A 102 -1.72 1.63 2.87
C ASN A 102 -0.28 2.01 2.51
N TYR A 103 0.36 1.27 1.60
CA TYR A 103 1.73 1.49 1.15
C TYR A 103 1.87 2.81 0.39
N ALA A 104 0.90 3.20 -0.43
CA ALA A 104 0.91 4.52 -1.08
C ALA A 104 0.86 5.66 -0.06
N ALA A 105 0.04 5.54 0.99
CA ALA A 105 -0.01 6.50 2.09
C ALA A 105 1.28 6.50 2.92
N TYR A 106 1.89 5.34 3.13
CA TYR A 106 3.15 5.15 3.83
C TYR A 106 4.32 5.84 3.13
N ILE A 107 4.48 5.62 1.83
CA ILE A 107 5.50 6.31 1.04
C ILE A 107 5.25 7.82 1.00
N TRP A 108 3.99 8.24 0.87
CA TRP A 108 3.65 9.65 0.92
C TRP A 108 4.03 10.29 2.27
N LEU A 109 3.71 9.64 3.38
CA LEU A 109 3.96 10.16 4.73
C LEU A 109 5.46 10.20 5.06
N ILE A 110 6.20 9.16 4.70
CA ILE A 110 7.67 9.15 4.83
C ILE A 110 8.27 10.36 4.09
N ARG A 111 7.85 10.58 2.84
CA ARG A 111 8.34 11.70 2.02
C ARG A 111 7.91 13.06 2.57
N TRP A 112 6.69 13.17 3.09
CA TRP A 112 6.21 14.36 3.77
C TRP A 112 7.07 14.69 4.99
N ALA A 113 7.39 13.69 5.83
CA ALA A 113 8.24 13.85 6.99
C ALA A 113 9.67 14.25 6.59
N CYS A 114 10.24 13.60 5.58
CA CYS A 114 11.55 13.98 5.02
C CYS A 114 11.59 15.44 4.60
N ASN A 115 10.58 15.91 3.85
CA ASN A 115 10.51 17.30 3.42
C ASN A 115 10.35 18.26 4.61
N LYS A 116 9.45 17.93 5.55
CA LYS A 116 9.13 18.78 6.71
C LYS A 116 10.33 18.99 7.64
N TYR A 117 11.13 17.95 7.85
CA TYR A 117 12.26 17.98 8.79
C TYR A 117 13.63 18.10 8.10
N ASN A 118 13.66 18.35 6.79
CA ASN A 118 14.88 18.43 5.98
C ASN A 118 15.79 17.19 6.14
N ILE A 119 15.17 16.00 6.06
CA ILE A 119 15.84 14.70 6.12
C ILE A 119 15.93 14.12 4.70
N PRO A 120 17.10 13.64 4.25
CA PRO A 120 17.25 13.02 2.94
C PRO A 120 16.31 11.81 2.75
N LYS A 121 15.82 11.63 1.52
CA LYS A 121 14.94 10.50 1.14
C LYS A 121 15.76 9.26 0.76
N THR A 122 16.73 8.91 1.59
CA THR A 122 17.63 7.77 1.40
C THR A 122 17.31 6.70 2.42
N LEU A 123 17.01 5.48 1.98
CA LEU A 123 16.73 4.35 2.86
C LEU A 123 18.04 3.74 3.37
N ASP A 124 18.18 3.60 4.70
CA ASP A 124 19.23 2.85 5.39
C ASP A 124 20.67 3.27 5.05
N ALA A 125 20.87 4.48 4.52
CA ALA A 125 22.19 4.93 4.08
C ALA A 125 23.11 5.29 5.26
N GLY A 126 24.37 4.87 5.19
CA GLY A 126 25.42 5.22 6.15
C GLY A 126 25.26 4.54 7.52
N LYS A 127 25.91 5.12 8.54
CA LYS A 127 25.97 4.64 9.93
C LYS A 127 25.12 5.50 10.87
N ALA A 128 25.06 5.15 12.16
CA ALA A 128 24.51 6.01 13.20
C ALA A 128 25.03 7.46 13.07
N GLY A 129 24.12 8.44 13.13
CA GLY A 129 24.34 9.86 12.86
C GLY A 129 24.06 10.28 11.41
N THR A 130 23.98 9.35 10.45
CA THR A 130 23.73 9.66 9.04
C THR A 130 22.25 9.89 8.79
N LYS A 131 21.87 11.13 8.44
CA LYS A 131 20.48 11.49 8.17
C LYS A 131 19.87 10.65 7.04
N GLY A 132 18.61 10.26 7.21
CA GLY A 132 17.87 9.52 6.19
C GLY A 132 16.65 8.81 6.75
N VAL A 133 15.97 8.04 5.89
CA VAL A 133 14.93 7.10 6.30
C VAL A 133 15.59 5.82 6.81
N LYS A 134 15.21 5.34 7.98
CA LYS A 134 15.74 4.11 8.57
C LYS A 134 14.62 3.10 8.77
N SER A 135 14.83 1.85 8.37
CA SER A 135 13.99 0.75 8.85
C SER A 135 14.26 0.48 10.33
N HIS A 136 13.30 -0.12 11.04
CA HIS A 136 13.56 -0.59 12.41
C HIS A 136 14.65 -1.66 12.42
N LYS A 137 14.71 -2.53 11.41
CA LYS A 137 15.86 -3.43 11.19
C LYS A 137 17.20 -2.71 11.19
N TRP A 138 17.33 -1.60 10.47
CA TRP A 138 18.59 -0.84 10.44
C TRP A 138 18.94 -0.30 11.83
N VAL A 139 17.94 0.14 12.61
CA VAL A 139 18.14 0.57 14.00
C VAL A 139 18.69 -0.59 14.83
N SER A 140 18.10 -1.78 14.76
CA SER A 140 18.60 -2.98 15.43
C SER A 140 20.05 -3.31 15.05
N ASP A 141 20.35 -3.27 13.74
CA ASP A 141 21.68 -3.64 13.23
C ASP A 141 22.77 -2.59 13.54
N ASN A 142 22.43 -1.32 13.80
CA ASN A 142 23.40 -0.20 13.87
C ASN A 142 23.37 0.60 15.17
N ILE A 143 22.31 0.46 15.99
CA ILE A 143 22.11 1.23 17.21
C ILE A 143 21.83 0.27 18.36
N GLU A 144 20.66 -0.36 18.37
CA GLU A 144 20.19 -1.21 19.47
C GLU A 144 18.89 -1.93 19.07
N GLY A 145 18.68 -3.15 19.58
CA GLY A 145 17.42 -3.89 19.47
C GLY A 145 17.53 -5.17 18.64
N ASP A 146 16.41 -5.87 18.49
CA ASP A 146 16.30 -7.13 17.76
C ASP A 146 15.14 -7.15 16.73
N HIS A 147 14.37 -6.07 16.64
CA HIS A 147 13.28 -5.90 15.68
C HIS A 147 13.78 -5.92 14.23
N GLN A 148 13.03 -6.58 13.33
CA GLN A 148 13.44 -6.84 11.94
C GLN A 148 12.49 -6.24 10.89
N ASP A 149 11.45 -5.52 11.32
CA ASP A 149 10.51 -4.83 10.44
C ASP A 149 11.17 -3.70 9.62
N PRO A 150 10.64 -3.36 8.43
CA PRO A 150 9.41 -3.87 7.81
C PRO A 150 9.67 -4.91 6.69
N TYR A 151 10.91 -5.37 6.50
CA TYR A 151 11.32 -5.99 5.22
C TYR A 151 10.66 -7.31 4.88
N SER A 152 10.53 -8.23 5.84
CA SER A 152 9.90 -9.54 5.60
C SER A 152 8.43 -9.37 5.17
N TYR A 153 7.70 -8.47 5.85
CA TYR A 153 6.33 -8.13 5.51
C TYR A 153 6.23 -7.48 4.12
N LEU A 154 7.03 -6.43 3.85
CA LEU A 154 7.02 -5.76 2.55
C LEU A 154 7.35 -6.75 1.42
N ALA A 155 8.31 -7.64 1.62
CA ALA A 155 8.67 -8.67 0.64
C ALA A 155 7.50 -9.63 0.39
N SER A 156 6.76 -10.04 1.43
CA SER A 156 5.55 -10.86 1.30
C SER A 156 4.45 -10.19 0.46
N MET A 157 4.49 -8.86 0.38
CA MET A 157 3.59 -8.02 -0.41
C MET A 157 4.16 -7.60 -1.77
N GLY A 158 5.32 -8.15 -2.16
CA GLY A 158 5.96 -7.87 -3.45
C GLY A 158 6.81 -6.61 -3.49
N ILE A 159 7.12 -6.00 -2.34
CA ILE A 159 8.01 -4.84 -2.20
C ILE A 159 9.32 -5.28 -1.56
N ASN A 160 10.37 -5.48 -2.36
CA ASN A 160 11.71 -5.72 -1.84
C ASN A 160 12.38 -4.41 -1.38
N LYS A 161 13.52 -4.51 -0.68
CA LYS A 161 14.26 -3.35 -0.15
C LYS A 161 14.64 -2.33 -1.23
N ALA A 162 15.01 -2.77 -2.43
CA ALA A 162 15.38 -1.89 -3.53
C ALA A 162 14.18 -1.09 -4.05
N GLN A 163 13.02 -1.74 -4.19
CA GLN A 163 11.77 -1.09 -4.58
C GLN A 163 11.32 -0.11 -3.48
N PHE A 164 11.42 -0.48 -2.21
CA PHE A 164 11.11 0.41 -1.10
C PHE A 164 12.00 1.67 -1.10
N ALA A 165 13.32 1.50 -1.29
CA ALA A 165 14.25 2.62 -1.42
C ALA A 165 13.89 3.53 -2.61
N LYS A 166 13.56 2.94 -3.76
CA LYS A 166 13.14 3.66 -4.96
C LYS A 166 11.86 4.47 -4.73
N ASP A 167 10.89 3.89 -4.05
CA ASP A 167 9.61 4.54 -3.74
C ASP A 167 9.79 5.67 -2.71
N ILE A 168 10.65 5.49 -1.72
CA ILE A 168 11.02 6.58 -0.80
C ILE A 168 11.66 7.74 -1.57
N ALA A 169 12.62 7.45 -2.46
CA ALA A 169 13.35 8.46 -3.22
C ALA A 169 12.46 9.21 -4.23
N ASN A 170 11.53 8.51 -4.89
CA ASN A 170 10.80 9.04 -6.05
C ASN A 170 9.29 9.22 -5.84
N GLY A 171 8.73 8.63 -4.79
CA GLY A 171 7.30 8.45 -4.61
C GLY A 171 6.81 7.18 -5.30
N VAL A 172 5.60 6.74 -4.95
CA VAL A 172 4.90 5.70 -5.71
C VAL A 172 4.28 6.34 -6.95
N ASN A 173 4.65 5.85 -8.13
CA ASN A 173 3.84 6.10 -9.31
C ASN A 173 2.60 5.20 -9.18
N GLN A 174 1.40 5.79 -9.11
CA GLN A 174 0.17 5.02 -9.22
C GLN A 174 0.02 4.29 -10.56
N SER A 175 0.90 4.57 -11.52
CA SER A 175 1.28 3.62 -12.57
C SER A 175 2.14 2.50 -11.98
N VAL A 176 1.50 1.60 -11.22
CA VAL A 176 2.10 0.32 -10.84
C VAL A 176 2.27 -0.51 -12.11
N ASN A 177 3.40 -0.29 -12.78
CA ASN A 177 4.05 -1.34 -13.52
C ASN A 177 4.45 -2.41 -12.50
N THR A 178 3.62 -3.45 -12.42
CA THR A 178 4.03 -4.78 -12.00
C THR A 178 5.34 -5.13 -12.70
N THR A 179 6.45 -5.12 -11.97
CA THR A 179 7.74 -5.56 -12.50
C THR A 179 7.68 -7.07 -12.78
N ASN A 180 7.90 -7.39 -14.05
CA ASN A 180 8.32 -8.68 -14.60
C ASN A 180 7.39 -9.88 -14.35
N ASN A 181 6.31 -9.92 -15.10
CA ASN A 181 5.92 -11.17 -15.77
C ASN A 181 5.76 -10.83 -17.25
N THR A 182 6.36 -11.64 -18.14
CA THR A 182 6.25 -11.51 -19.59
C THR A 182 4.81 -11.13 -19.94
N ARG A 183 4.60 -9.94 -20.55
CA ARG A 183 3.25 -9.40 -20.83
C ARG A 183 2.59 -10.27 -21.91
N LYS A 184 2.08 -11.43 -21.52
CA LYS A 184 1.19 -12.21 -22.38
C LYS A 184 -0.10 -11.42 -22.50
N ARG A 185 -0.35 -10.99 -23.73
CA ARG A 185 -1.61 -10.42 -24.16
C ARG A 185 -2.66 -11.52 -24.02
N GLN A 186 -3.84 -11.18 -23.52
CA GLN A 186 -4.91 -12.13 -23.27
C GLN A 186 -6.24 -11.58 -23.82
N THR A 187 -6.99 -12.45 -24.46
CA THR A 187 -8.35 -12.19 -24.95
C THR A 187 -9.33 -12.95 -24.07
N VAL A 188 -10.37 -12.27 -23.58
CA VAL A 188 -11.48 -12.93 -22.87
C VAL A 188 -12.54 -13.29 -23.90
N ASN A 189 -12.83 -14.58 -24.06
CA ASN A 189 -13.88 -15.02 -24.97
C ASN A 189 -15.10 -15.45 -24.15
N VAL A 190 -16.26 -14.85 -24.45
CA VAL A 190 -17.52 -15.14 -23.76
C VAL A 190 -18.42 -15.95 -24.69
N TYR A 191 -18.86 -17.11 -24.22
CA TYR A 191 -19.61 -18.11 -24.98
C TYR A 191 -20.90 -18.50 -24.25
N TRP A 192 -21.85 -19.18 -24.87
CA TRP A 192 -22.47 -18.73 -26.11
C TRP A 192 -23.77 -18.04 -25.72
N PHE A 193 -24.09 -16.93 -26.39
CA PHE A 193 -25.39 -16.28 -26.26
C PHE A 193 -26.23 -16.51 -27.52
N THR A 194 -27.56 -16.54 -27.38
CA THR A 194 -28.43 -16.26 -28.53
C THR A 194 -28.20 -14.81 -28.95
N TYR A 195 -27.99 -14.58 -30.25
CA TYR A 195 -27.78 -13.25 -30.80
C TYR A 195 -28.95 -12.32 -30.45
N GLY A 196 -28.62 -11.14 -29.91
CA GLY A 196 -29.63 -10.16 -29.49
C GLY A 196 -30.29 -10.45 -28.13
N SER A 197 -29.94 -11.53 -27.44
CA SER A 197 -30.41 -11.79 -26.06
C SER A 197 -29.98 -10.68 -25.08
N SER A 198 -30.65 -10.62 -23.91
CA SER A 198 -30.30 -9.69 -22.84
C SER A 198 -28.86 -9.88 -22.36
N GLY A 199 -28.39 -11.12 -22.24
CA GLY A 199 -27.00 -11.44 -21.90
C GLY A 199 -26.00 -10.94 -22.94
N HIS A 200 -26.29 -11.16 -24.23
CA HIS A 200 -25.50 -10.64 -25.34
C HIS A 200 -25.35 -9.10 -25.28
N LYS A 201 -26.48 -8.39 -25.12
CA LYS A 201 -26.49 -6.92 -25.03
C LYS A 201 -25.74 -6.43 -23.80
N ALA A 202 -25.93 -7.07 -22.64
CA ALA A 202 -25.27 -6.69 -21.39
C ALA A 202 -23.73 -6.74 -21.50
N VAL A 203 -23.18 -7.74 -22.18
CA VAL A 203 -21.72 -7.83 -22.40
C VAL A 203 -21.23 -6.71 -23.32
N ILE A 204 -21.96 -6.41 -24.40
CA ILE A 204 -21.64 -5.28 -25.30
C ILE A 204 -21.68 -3.94 -24.55
N ASP A 205 -22.71 -3.72 -23.73
CA ASP A 205 -22.85 -2.48 -22.96
C ASP A 205 -21.74 -2.34 -21.92
N TYR A 206 -21.31 -3.45 -21.32
CA TYR A 206 -20.15 -3.48 -20.43
C TYR A 206 -18.87 -3.07 -21.17
N CYS A 207 -18.61 -3.64 -22.36
CA CYS A 207 -17.47 -3.25 -23.18
C CYS A 207 -17.50 -1.76 -23.55
N LYS A 208 -18.67 -1.24 -23.99
CA LYS A 208 -18.86 0.17 -24.33
C LYS A 208 -18.61 1.10 -23.14
N LYS A 209 -19.14 0.75 -21.96
CA LYS A 209 -18.96 1.52 -20.72
C LYS A 209 -17.48 1.76 -20.38
N TYR A 210 -16.63 0.78 -20.63
CA TYR A 210 -15.18 0.85 -20.33
C TYR A 210 -14.31 1.16 -21.55
N GLY A 211 -14.90 1.46 -22.71
CA GLY A 211 -14.17 1.78 -23.94
C GLY A 211 -13.33 0.62 -24.48
N TRP A 212 -13.72 -0.63 -24.21
CA TRP A 212 -12.97 -1.81 -24.66
C TRP A 212 -13.39 -2.23 -26.07
N SER A 213 -12.41 -2.57 -26.90
CA SER A 213 -12.66 -3.19 -28.19
C SER A 213 -13.25 -4.58 -28.00
N TYR A 214 -14.13 -5.00 -28.91
CA TYR A 214 -14.67 -6.35 -28.94
C TYR A 214 -14.95 -6.79 -30.38
N LYS A 215 -14.96 -8.10 -30.61
CA LYS A 215 -15.36 -8.72 -31.88
C LYS A 215 -16.42 -9.77 -31.62
N GLU A 216 -17.50 -9.73 -32.40
CA GLU A 216 -18.52 -10.77 -32.41
C GLU A 216 -18.15 -11.84 -33.46
N GLU A 217 -18.22 -13.11 -33.06
CA GLU A 217 -18.14 -14.26 -33.97
C GLU A 217 -19.47 -15.00 -33.93
N ARG A 218 -20.20 -14.97 -35.05
CA ARG A 218 -21.57 -15.50 -35.16
C ARG A 218 -21.57 -16.89 -35.79
N ASN A 219 -22.38 -17.78 -35.25
CA ASN A 219 -22.68 -19.09 -35.82
C ASN A 219 -24.19 -19.36 -35.67
N LYS A 220 -24.92 -19.31 -36.80
CA LYS A 220 -26.39 -19.36 -36.84
C LYS A 220 -26.99 -18.32 -35.88
N ASN A 221 -27.77 -18.76 -34.88
CA ASN A 221 -28.40 -17.90 -33.88
C ASN A 221 -27.50 -17.67 -32.64
N SER A 222 -26.30 -18.24 -32.59
CA SER A 222 -25.38 -18.11 -31.46
C SER A 222 -24.26 -17.13 -31.76
N VAL A 223 -23.80 -16.41 -30.73
CA VAL A 223 -22.71 -15.44 -30.83
C VAL A 223 -21.72 -15.62 -29.67
N LYS A 224 -20.44 -15.54 -30.03
CA LYS A 224 -19.31 -15.42 -29.11
C LYS A 224 -18.76 -14.00 -29.18
N ILE A 225 -18.40 -13.44 -28.03
CA ILE A 225 -17.79 -12.11 -27.96
C ILE A 225 -16.33 -12.27 -27.51
N LYS A 226 -15.40 -11.78 -28.33
CA LYS A 226 -13.98 -11.69 -28.00
C LYS A 226 -13.68 -10.28 -27.53
N ILE A 227 -13.28 -10.11 -26.28
CA ILE A 227 -13.17 -8.80 -25.65
C ILE A 227 -11.70 -8.44 -25.47
N GLY A 228 -11.34 -7.31 -26.07
CA GLY A 228 -10.10 -6.60 -25.87
C GLY A 228 -8.85 -7.40 -26.20
N THR A 229 -7.73 -6.82 -25.79
CA THR A 229 -6.49 -7.55 -25.58
C THR A 229 -5.89 -6.98 -24.32
N PHE A 230 -6.05 -7.71 -23.23
CA PHE A 230 -5.63 -7.31 -21.90
C PHE A 230 -4.21 -7.78 -21.65
N ASN A 231 -3.51 -7.12 -20.72
CA ASN A 231 -2.36 -7.77 -20.11
C ASN A 231 -2.87 -8.84 -19.14
N GLN A 232 -2.14 -9.94 -18.99
CA GLN A 232 -2.52 -11.05 -18.09
C GLN A 232 -2.87 -10.61 -16.66
N ASN A 233 -2.24 -9.55 -16.15
CA ASN A 233 -2.47 -9.00 -14.81
C ASN A 233 -3.21 -7.66 -14.84
N SER A 234 -4.06 -7.43 -15.84
CA SER A 234 -4.81 -6.18 -15.96
C SER A 234 -5.99 -6.16 -14.99
N ASP A 235 -6.09 -5.11 -14.18
CA ASP A 235 -7.26 -4.88 -13.31
C ASP A 235 -8.56 -4.83 -14.11
N ASN A 236 -8.53 -4.29 -15.34
CA ASN A 236 -9.66 -4.29 -16.26
C ASN A 236 -10.08 -5.71 -16.65
N LYS A 237 -9.11 -6.61 -16.88
CA LYS A 237 -9.38 -8.03 -17.16
C LYS A 237 -10.00 -8.71 -15.96
N PHE A 238 -9.42 -8.55 -14.76
CA PHE A 238 -9.96 -9.15 -13.55
C PHE A 238 -11.36 -8.61 -13.20
N ALA A 239 -11.61 -7.32 -13.42
CA ALA A 239 -12.93 -6.72 -13.26
C ALA A 239 -13.95 -7.31 -14.25
N LEU A 240 -13.55 -7.56 -15.51
CA LEU A 240 -14.37 -8.24 -16.50
C LEU A 240 -14.66 -9.70 -16.11
N GLU A 241 -13.64 -10.48 -15.80
CA GLU A 241 -13.77 -11.89 -15.38
C GLU A 241 -14.68 -12.03 -14.14
N LYS A 242 -14.50 -11.17 -13.13
CA LYS A 242 -15.36 -11.12 -11.94
C LYS A 242 -16.80 -10.75 -12.27
N TRP A 243 -17.01 -9.78 -13.16
CA TRP A 243 -18.35 -9.39 -13.59
C TRP A 243 -19.06 -10.51 -14.35
N LEU A 244 -18.36 -11.20 -15.25
CA LEU A 244 -18.88 -12.36 -16.00
C LEU A 244 -19.24 -13.51 -15.05
N ALA A 245 -18.35 -13.83 -14.10
CA ALA A 245 -18.58 -14.85 -13.09
C ALA A 245 -19.81 -14.53 -12.22
N ASN A 246 -19.96 -13.28 -11.76
CA ASN A 246 -21.13 -12.85 -10.98
C ASN A 246 -22.45 -12.93 -11.77
N LYS A 247 -22.39 -12.93 -13.10
CA LYS A 247 -23.55 -13.09 -13.98
C LYS A 247 -23.78 -14.54 -14.40
N ASN A 248 -22.96 -15.48 -13.93
CA ASN A 248 -22.90 -16.86 -14.40
C ASN A 248 -22.78 -16.97 -15.94
N TYR A 249 -22.00 -16.08 -16.56
CA TYR A 249 -21.70 -16.15 -17.99
C TYR A 249 -20.49 -17.03 -18.22
N ASN A 250 -20.58 -17.93 -19.21
CA ASN A 250 -19.46 -18.80 -19.56
C ASN A 250 -18.40 -18.02 -20.32
N TYR A 251 -17.15 -18.10 -19.86
CA TYR A 251 -16.02 -17.46 -20.51
C TYR A 251 -14.74 -18.29 -20.37
N ASP A 252 -13.82 -18.08 -21.30
CA ASP A 252 -12.43 -18.52 -21.19
C ASP A 252 -11.46 -17.37 -21.48
N VAL A 253 -10.17 -17.61 -21.21
CA VAL A 253 -9.11 -16.65 -21.47
C VAL A 253 -8.04 -17.30 -22.33
N THR A 254 -7.80 -16.74 -23.51
CA THR A 254 -6.77 -17.20 -24.46
C THR A 254 -5.62 -16.20 -24.53
N ILE A 255 -4.41 -16.66 -24.83
CA ILE A 255 -3.23 -15.80 -25.10
C ILE A 255 -3.25 -15.35 -26.55
#